data_AF-A0A8J8XZQ8-F1
#
_entry.id   AF-A0A8J8XZQ8-F1
#
_cell.length_a   1.000
_cell.length_b   1.000
_cell.length_c   1.000
_cell.angle_alpha   90.00
_cell.angle_beta   90.00
_cell.angle_gamma   90.00
#
_symmetry.space_group_name_H-M   'P 1'
#
loop_
_entity.id
_entity.type
_entity.pdbx_description
1 polymer ?
#
loop_
_entity_poly.entity_id
_entity_poly.type
_entity_poly.pdbx_seq_one_letter_code
_entity_poly.pdbx_strand_id
1 'polypeptide(L)'
;MLRCLYHWHKPVLSCRWSRLCLLKQYLFTMKLQSPEFQSLFTEGLKSLTELFVKENHELRIAGGAVRDLLNGVKPQDVDFATTATPIQMKEMFQSAGIRMINNRGEKHGTITARLHEENFEITTLRIDVTTDGRHAEVEFTTDWQKDAERRDLTINSMFLGFDGTLFDYFNGYEDLKNKKIRFVGQAKQRIQEDYLRILRYFRFYGRIVDKPGDHDPETLEAIAENAKGLAGISGERIWVELKKILVGNHVNHLIHLIYDLDVASYIGLPANASLEEFDKVSKNVEGFSPKPMTLLASLFKVQDDVTKLDLRLKIAKEEKNLGLFIVKNRKDLIKAADTSEPLKPYQDCIIDSREPDATTRVCELLKYQGEHCLLKEMQQWSIPPFPASLFL
;
A
#
# COMPACT_ATOMS: atom_id res chain seq x y z
N MET A 1 -69.29 51.92 -14.52
CA MET A 1 -69.90 50.85 -13.70
C MET A 1 -69.16 50.86 -12.34
N LEU A 2 -69.53 51.72 -11.38
CA LEU A 2 -70.39 51.43 -10.19
C LEU A 2 -69.84 50.27 -9.34
N ARG A 3 -69.37 50.41 -8.08
CA ARG A 3 -69.94 51.00 -6.84
C ARG A 3 -68.81 51.25 -5.78
N CYS A 4 -68.74 52.40 -5.07
CA CYS A 4 -69.17 52.68 -3.66
C CYS A 4 -68.50 51.78 -2.57
N LEU A 5 -67.97 52.18 -1.39
CA LEU A 5 -68.12 53.37 -0.51
C LEU A 5 -67.15 53.29 0.73
N TYR A 6 -66.87 54.46 1.32
CA TYR A 6 -66.60 54.84 2.73
C TYR A 6 -65.28 54.56 3.51
N HIS A 7 -64.91 55.62 4.26
CA HIS A 7 -63.84 55.85 5.27
C HIS A 7 -63.79 54.86 6.45
N TRP A 8 -62.74 54.94 7.29
CA TRP A 8 -62.77 55.15 8.77
C TRP A 8 -61.34 55.21 9.37
N HIS A 9 -61.23 55.74 10.60
CA HIS A 9 -60.12 56.36 11.35
C HIS A 9 -58.82 55.56 11.73
N LYS A 10 -57.74 56.31 12.06
CA LYS A 10 -56.47 55.91 12.77
C LYS A 10 -56.70 55.43 14.23
N PRO A 11 -55.77 54.66 14.87
CA PRO A 11 -54.66 55.23 15.70
C PRO A 11 -53.32 54.43 15.66
N VAL A 12 -52.14 55.08 15.68
CA VAL A 12 -51.18 55.32 16.80
C VAL A 12 -50.37 54.10 17.32
N LEU A 13 -49.07 54.14 16.99
CA LEU A 13 -47.81 53.76 17.69
C LEU A 13 -47.74 52.79 18.90
N SER A 14 -46.60 52.07 18.87
CA SER A 14 -45.85 51.37 19.95
C SER A 14 -46.35 49.95 20.26
N CYS A 15 -45.51 48.94 20.52
CA CYS A 15 -44.18 48.96 21.11
C CYS A 15 -43.38 47.70 20.68
N ARG A 16 -42.06 47.91 20.56
CA ARG A 16 -40.98 46.93 20.28
C ARG A 16 -41.00 45.73 21.23
N TRP A 17 -41.01 44.52 20.70
CA TRP A 17 -40.17 43.39 21.17
C TRP A 17 -39.79 42.56 19.93
N SER A 18 -38.69 42.95 19.29
CA SER A 18 -38.10 42.25 18.16
C SER A 18 -37.62 40.87 18.61
N ARG A 19 -38.26 39.82 18.08
CA ARG A 19 -37.75 38.45 18.11
C ARG A 19 -36.36 38.45 17.46
N LEU A 20 -35.31 38.23 18.26
CA LEU A 20 -34.02 37.77 17.75
C LEU A 20 -34.24 36.37 17.16
N CYS A 21 -34.50 36.34 15.85
CA CYS A 21 -34.42 35.14 15.06
C CYS A 21 -32.92 34.82 14.93
N LEU A 22 -32.41 33.96 15.81
CA LEU A 22 -31.10 33.35 15.67
C LEU A 22 -31.11 32.51 14.39
N LEU A 23 -30.67 33.11 13.29
CA LEU A 23 -30.27 32.40 12.08
C LEU A 23 -29.09 31.50 12.44
N LYS A 24 -29.38 30.23 12.78
CA LYS A 24 -28.39 29.16 12.68
C LYS A 24 -27.96 29.11 11.21
N GLN A 25 -26.84 29.75 10.87
CA GLN A 25 -26.17 29.52 9.60
C GLN A 25 -25.77 28.04 9.59
N TYR A 26 -26.44 27.24 8.77
CA TYR A 26 -26.02 25.88 8.49
C TYR A 26 -24.76 25.98 7.62
N LEU A 27 -23.59 25.76 8.22
CA LEU A 27 -22.35 25.57 7.47
C LEU A 27 -22.46 24.23 6.74
N PHE A 28 -22.53 24.28 5.41
CA PHE A 28 -22.40 23.09 4.57
C PHE A 28 -20.92 22.83 4.34
N THR A 29 -20.42 21.69 4.83
CA THR A 29 -19.05 21.24 4.62
C THR A 29 -19.03 20.04 3.69
N MET A 30 -18.01 19.95 2.84
CA MET A 30 -17.78 18.78 1.99
C MET A 30 -17.49 17.56 2.85
N LYS A 31 -18.09 16.42 2.52
CA LYS A 31 -17.91 15.13 3.20
C LYS A 31 -17.77 14.03 2.16
N LEU A 32 -16.91 13.06 2.42
CA LEU A 32 -16.74 11.89 1.57
C LEU A 32 -17.99 11.01 1.66
N GLN A 33 -18.55 10.66 0.50
CA GLN A 33 -19.62 9.69 0.39
C GLN A 33 -19.37 8.82 -0.84
N SER A 34 -19.13 7.53 -0.63
CA SER A 34 -18.93 6.56 -1.71
C SER A 34 -19.32 5.14 -1.28
N PRO A 35 -19.59 4.22 -2.21
CA PRO A 35 -19.81 2.80 -1.89
C PRO A 35 -18.64 2.18 -1.14
N GLU A 36 -17.41 2.54 -1.49
CA GLU A 36 -16.19 2.03 -0.86
C GLU A 36 -16.13 2.45 0.61
N PHE A 37 -16.40 3.73 0.90
CA PHE A 37 -16.45 4.22 2.27
C PHE A 37 -17.60 3.59 3.06
N GLN A 38 -18.80 3.51 2.46
CA GLN A 38 -19.96 2.90 3.10
C GLN A 38 -19.75 1.42 3.41
N SER A 39 -18.98 0.70 2.59
CA SER A 39 -18.68 -0.72 2.78
C SER A 39 -17.80 -1.02 3.99
N LEU A 40 -17.21 0.00 4.62
CA LEU A 40 -16.42 -0.16 5.85
C LEU A 40 -17.30 -0.26 7.10
N PHE A 41 -18.55 0.24 7.07
CA PHE A 41 -19.44 0.31 8.23
C PHE A 41 -20.12 -1.03 8.54
N THR A 42 -19.30 -2.03 8.83
CA THR A 42 -19.68 -3.35 9.36
C THR A 42 -20.23 -3.22 10.78
N GLU A 43 -20.83 -4.28 11.32
CA GLU A 43 -21.26 -4.31 12.72
C GLU A 43 -20.06 -4.12 13.66
N GLY A 44 -18.93 -4.74 13.33
CA GLY A 44 -17.61 -4.54 13.94
C GLY A 44 -17.25 -3.08 14.10
N LEU A 45 -17.19 -2.36 12.97
CA LEU A 45 -16.77 -0.96 12.96
C LEU A 45 -17.78 -0.06 13.67
N LYS A 46 -19.10 -0.29 13.51
CA LYS A 46 -20.13 0.49 14.20
C LYS A 46 -19.98 0.37 15.72
N SER A 47 -19.91 -0.85 16.24
CA SER A 47 -19.70 -1.08 17.68
C SER A 47 -18.42 -0.45 18.19
N LEU A 48 -17.34 -0.48 17.40
CA LEU A 48 -16.09 0.19 17.75
C LEU A 48 -16.27 1.71 17.85
N THR A 49 -16.87 2.34 16.83
CA THR A 49 -17.07 3.80 16.82
C THR A 49 -17.98 4.27 17.95
N GLU A 50 -19.06 3.53 18.24
CA GLU A 50 -19.99 3.83 19.35
C GLU A 50 -19.29 3.77 20.71
N LEU A 51 -18.40 2.79 20.90
CA LEU A 51 -17.61 2.68 22.13
C LEU A 51 -16.69 3.88 22.32
N PHE A 52 -15.93 4.27 21.30
CA PHE A 52 -15.03 5.44 21.39
C PHE A 52 -15.79 6.74 21.64
N VAL A 53 -16.97 6.91 21.03
CA VAL A 53 -17.86 8.06 21.31
C VAL A 53 -18.34 8.05 22.76
N LYS A 54 -18.80 6.89 23.26
CA LYS A 54 -19.28 6.72 24.64
C LYS A 54 -18.19 7.04 25.67
N GLU A 55 -16.96 6.64 25.40
CA GLU A 55 -15.80 6.81 26.29
C GLU A 55 -15.06 8.13 26.03
N ASN A 56 -15.65 9.04 25.24
CA ASN A 56 -15.14 10.39 24.98
C ASN A 56 -13.73 10.44 24.38
N HIS A 57 -13.38 9.48 23.52
CA HIS A 57 -12.13 9.45 22.78
C HIS A 57 -12.37 9.60 21.27
N GLU A 58 -11.59 10.46 20.62
CA GLU A 58 -11.66 10.60 19.18
C GLU A 58 -11.03 9.40 18.47
N LEU A 59 -11.70 8.88 17.44
CA LEU A 59 -11.23 7.80 16.58
C LEU A 59 -11.43 8.23 15.12
N ARG A 60 -10.40 8.03 14.28
CA ARG A 60 -10.45 8.35 12.84
C ARG A 60 -9.74 7.28 12.04
N ILE A 61 -10.12 7.14 10.78
CA ILE A 61 -9.35 6.37 9.79
C ILE A 61 -8.09 7.18 9.44
N ALA A 62 -6.95 6.52 9.27
CA ALA A 62 -5.67 7.19 9.07
C ALA A 62 -4.91 6.71 7.83
N GLY A 63 -4.10 7.61 7.27
CA GLY A 63 -3.03 7.29 6.34
C GLY A 63 -3.45 6.57 5.07
N GLY A 64 -2.90 5.37 4.85
CA GLY A 64 -3.04 4.68 3.56
C GLY A 64 -4.47 4.33 3.19
N ALA A 65 -5.32 4.06 4.18
CA ALA A 65 -6.74 3.79 3.97
C ALA A 65 -7.49 5.05 3.49
N VAL A 66 -7.14 6.23 4.00
CA VAL A 66 -7.72 7.51 3.55
C VAL A 66 -7.37 7.78 2.09
N ARG A 67 -6.10 7.58 1.72
CA ARG A 67 -5.65 7.72 0.32
C ARG A 67 -6.41 6.79 -0.63
N ASP A 68 -6.63 5.54 -0.22
CA ASP A 68 -7.33 4.56 -1.05
C ASP A 68 -8.80 4.94 -1.24
N LEU A 69 -9.48 5.36 -0.16
CA LEU A 69 -10.86 5.84 -0.22
C LEU A 69 -11.01 7.07 -1.12
N LEU A 70 -10.08 8.04 -1.03
CA LEU A 70 -10.07 9.22 -1.89
C LEU A 70 -9.78 8.89 -3.37
N ASN A 71 -9.13 7.76 -3.65
CA ASN A 71 -8.94 7.22 -5.00
C ASN A 71 -10.09 6.31 -5.46
N GLY A 72 -11.17 6.18 -4.69
CA GLY A 72 -12.31 5.32 -5.03
C GLY A 72 -12.01 3.82 -4.93
N VAL A 73 -11.07 3.43 -4.05
CA VAL A 73 -10.71 2.03 -3.80
C VAL A 73 -11.02 1.66 -2.37
N LYS A 74 -11.67 0.50 -2.16
CA LYS A 74 -11.85 -0.04 -0.81
C LYS A 74 -10.49 -0.45 -0.22
N PRO A 75 -10.06 0.12 0.92
CA PRO A 75 -8.84 -0.31 1.59
C PRO A 75 -8.97 -1.75 2.10
N GLN A 76 -7.89 -2.53 1.96
CA GLN A 76 -7.84 -3.91 2.49
C GLN A 76 -7.53 -3.91 3.98
N ASP A 77 -6.51 -3.14 4.37
CA ASP A 77 -6.11 -2.93 5.76
C ASP A 77 -6.46 -1.48 6.14
N VAL A 78 -7.23 -1.32 7.21
CA VAL A 78 -7.66 -0.01 7.71
C VAL A 78 -6.94 0.29 9.02
N ASP A 79 -6.01 1.25 8.96
CA ASP A 79 -5.37 1.77 10.15
C ASP A 79 -6.27 2.83 10.80
N PHE A 80 -6.50 2.69 12.11
CA PHE A 80 -7.20 3.68 12.91
C PHE A 80 -6.22 4.45 13.80
N ALA A 81 -6.50 5.73 13.98
CA ALA A 81 -5.77 6.59 14.89
C ALA A 81 -6.71 7.14 15.97
N THR A 82 -6.20 7.30 17.19
CA THR A 82 -7.00 7.77 18.33
C THR A 82 -6.21 8.63 19.30
N THR A 83 -6.93 9.51 20.00
CA THR A 83 -6.43 10.27 21.15
C THR A 83 -6.31 9.42 22.43
N ALA A 84 -6.94 8.24 22.48
CA ALA A 84 -6.83 7.32 23.60
C ALA A 84 -5.41 6.71 23.68
N THR A 85 -4.81 6.74 24.86
CA THR A 85 -3.54 6.03 25.12
C THR A 85 -3.73 4.51 25.08
N PRO A 86 -2.65 3.72 24.91
CA PRO A 86 -2.77 2.26 24.94
C PRO A 86 -3.34 1.72 26.26
N ILE A 87 -3.05 2.40 27.37
CA ILE A 87 -3.58 2.05 28.70
C ILE A 87 -5.11 2.26 28.72
N GLN A 88 -5.58 3.44 28.30
CA GLN A 88 -7.01 3.75 28.21
C GLN A 88 -7.75 2.80 27.27
N MET A 89 -7.18 2.48 26.10
CA MET A 89 -7.76 1.50 25.18
C MET A 89 -7.88 0.11 25.83
N LYS A 90 -6.86 -0.34 26.56
CA LYS A 90 -6.91 -1.63 27.25
C LYS A 90 -8.00 -1.68 28.30
N GLU A 91 -8.07 -0.66 29.15
CA GLU A 91 -9.09 -0.55 30.20
C GLU A 91 -10.49 -0.51 29.57
N MET A 92 -10.68 0.33 28.56
CA MET A 92 -11.91 0.44 27.78
C MET A 92 -12.36 -0.91 27.19
N PHE A 93 -11.47 -1.60 26.47
CA PHE A 93 -11.81 -2.89 25.86
C PHE A 93 -12.07 -3.97 26.91
N GLN A 94 -11.30 -4.01 28.00
CA GLN A 94 -11.52 -4.96 29.11
C GLN A 94 -12.87 -4.72 29.79
N SER A 95 -13.21 -3.48 30.11
CA SER A 95 -14.49 -3.10 30.71
C SER A 95 -15.68 -3.39 29.79
N ALA A 96 -15.50 -3.27 28.48
CA ALA A 96 -16.51 -3.61 27.48
C ALA A 96 -16.57 -5.11 27.13
N GLY A 97 -15.70 -5.96 27.72
CA GLY A 97 -15.63 -7.38 27.40
C GLY A 97 -15.13 -7.69 25.99
N ILE A 98 -14.43 -6.74 25.36
CA ILE A 98 -13.89 -6.87 24.01
C ILE A 98 -12.53 -7.54 24.06
N ARG A 99 -12.36 -8.58 23.23
CA ARG A 99 -11.11 -9.30 23.12
C ARG A 99 -10.06 -8.45 22.41
N MET A 100 -8.89 -8.30 23.03
CA MET A 100 -7.70 -7.77 22.37
C MET A 100 -6.81 -8.89 21.84
N ILE A 101 -6.14 -8.64 20.72
CA ILE A 101 -5.13 -9.52 20.15
C ILE A 101 -3.77 -8.93 20.50
N ASN A 102 -3.00 -9.68 21.28
CA ASN A 102 -1.66 -9.26 21.71
C ASN A 102 -0.69 -9.35 20.53
N ASN A 103 -0.57 -8.26 19.79
CA ASN A 103 0.47 -8.05 18.81
C ASN A 103 1.61 -7.29 19.48
N ARG A 104 2.87 -7.54 19.09
CA ARG A 104 4.07 -6.85 19.64
C ARG A 104 4.07 -5.31 19.41
N GLY A 105 2.99 -4.75 18.88
CA GLY A 105 2.81 -3.34 18.52
C GLY A 105 2.51 -2.41 19.70
N GLU A 106 2.22 -2.93 20.89
CA GLU A 106 1.91 -2.09 22.06
C GLU A 106 3.02 -1.09 22.39
N LYS A 107 4.29 -1.50 22.21
CA LYS A 107 5.46 -0.63 22.41
C LYS A 107 5.48 0.60 21.50
N HIS A 108 4.74 0.54 20.39
CA HIS A 108 4.61 1.64 19.43
C HIS A 108 3.23 2.32 19.50
N GLY A 109 2.43 2.00 20.52
CA GLY A 109 1.13 2.61 20.75
C GLY A 109 -0.05 1.94 20.04
N THR A 110 0.14 0.74 19.49
CA THR A 110 -0.88 0.05 18.71
C THR A 110 -1.56 -1.06 19.53
N ILE A 111 -2.90 -1.06 19.55
CA ILE A 111 -3.75 -2.10 20.11
C ILE A 111 -4.63 -2.67 19.00
N THR A 112 -4.71 -4.00 18.92
CA THR A 112 -5.62 -4.68 17.99
C THR A 112 -6.83 -5.21 18.76
N ALA A 113 -8.01 -4.65 18.51
CA ALA A 113 -9.27 -5.12 19.09
C ALA A 113 -9.99 -6.08 18.12
N ARG A 114 -10.69 -7.09 18.65
CA ARG A 114 -11.52 -8.00 17.85
C ARG A 114 -12.99 -7.85 18.22
N LEU A 115 -13.79 -7.36 17.28
CA LEU A 115 -15.24 -7.18 17.42
C LEU A 115 -15.93 -7.84 16.23
N HIS A 116 -16.99 -8.60 16.45
CA HIS A 116 -17.79 -9.22 15.38
C HIS A 116 -16.94 -9.97 14.34
N GLU A 117 -16.01 -10.80 14.84
CA GLU A 117 -15.05 -11.59 14.06
C GLU A 117 -13.99 -10.80 13.27
N GLU A 118 -14.07 -9.47 13.27
CA GLU A 118 -13.16 -8.54 12.59
C GLU A 118 -12.11 -7.96 13.54
N ASN A 119 -10.91 -7.69 12.99
CA ASN A 119 -9.79 -7.11 13.74
C ASN A 119 -9.61 -5.64 13.36
N PHE A 120 -9.39 -4.79 14.36
CA PHE A 120 -9.20 -3.35 14.19
C PHE A 120 -7.86 -2.95 14.80
N GLU A 121 -6.94 -2.47 13.96
CA GLU A 121 -5.64 -1.96 14.40
C GLU A 121 -5.74 -0.47 14.72
N ILE A 122 -5.62 -0.13 16.01
CA ILE A 122 -5.86 1.21 16.52
C ILE A 122 -4.59 1.71 17.17
N THR A 123 -4.07 2.83 16.69
CA THR A 123 -2.81 3.41 17.14
C THR A 123 -3.02 4.77 17.78
N THR A 124 -2.49 4.95 18.99
CA THR A 124 -2.48 6.25 19.65
C THR A 124 -1.66 7.25 18.84
N LEU A 125 -2.18 8.48 18.68
CA LEU A 125 -1.44 9.57 18.07
C LEU A 125 -0.11 9.80 18.82
N ARG A 126 0.95 10.03 18.06
CA ARG A 126 2.30 10.15 18.66
C ARG A 126 3.18 11.13 17.92
N ILE A 127 4.24 11.53 18.61
CA ILE A 127 5.35 12.35 18.13
C ILE A 127 6.60 11.49 18.28
N ASP A 128 7.44 11.45 17.26
CA ASP A 128 8.72 10.74 17.35
C ASP A 128 9.76 11.72 17.96
N VAL A 129 10.30 11.40 19.14
CA VAL A 129 11.23 12.26 19.91
C VAL A 129 12.67 12.11 19.43
N THR A 130 13.07 10.87 19.15
CA THR A 130 14.37 10.54 18.56
C THR A 130 14.13 9.46 17.52
N THR A 131 14.68 9.59 16.31
CA THR A 131 14.51 8.62 15.22
C THR A 131 15.86 8.15 14.69
N ASP A 132 16.08 6.83 14.65
CA ASP A 132 17.19 6.19 13.91
C ASP A 132 16.70 5.26 12.79
N GLY A 133 15.48 5.47 12.32
CA GLY A 133 14.77 4.56 11.43
C GLY A 133 13.73 3.74 12.18
N ARG A 134 14.08 2.54 12.65
CA ARG A 134 13.09 1.61 13.28
C ARG A 134 12.94 1.83 14.79
N HIS A 135 13.94 2.41 15.45
CA HIS A 135 13.86 2.72 16.87
C HIS A 135 13.50 4.19 17.03
N ALA A 136 12.21 4.42 17.29
CA ALA A 136 11.72 5.71 17.71
C ALA A 136 11.28 5.63 19.18
N GLU A 137 11.80 6.52 20.00
CA GLU A 137 11.15 6.87 21.26
C GLU A 137 9.98 7.78 20.94
N VAL A 138 8.79 7.43 21.43
CA VAL A 138 7.54 8.09 21.04
C VAL A 138 6.87 8.72 22.24
N GLU A 139 6.39 9.94 22.05
CA GLU A 139 5.53 10.63 23.00
C GLU A 139 4.09 10.60 22.47
N PHE A 140 3.14 10.13 23.28
CA PHE A 140 1.73 10.15 22.89
C PHE A 140 1.17 11.57 22.95
N THR A 141 0.35 11.92 21.97
CA THR A 141 -0.27 13.24 21.88
C THR A 141 -1.77 13.12 21.62
N THR A 142 -2.50 14.21 21.78
CA THR A 142 -3.88 14.35 21.29
C THR A 142 -3.96 15.33 20.11
N ASP A 143 -2.81 15.82 19.64
CA ASP A 143 -2.69 16.74 18.52
C ASP A 143 -2.55 15.97 17.20
N TRP A 144 -3.62 15.99 16.42
CA TRP A 144 -3.70 15.34 15.11
C TRP A 144 -2.71 15.91 14.09
N GLN A 145 -2.42 17.21 14.16
CA GLN A 145 -1.48 17.84 13.22
C GLN A 145 -0.08 17.31 13.46
N LYS A 146 0.33 17.13 14.72
CA LYS A 146 1.65 16.56 15.07
C LYS A 146 1.78 15.09 14.66
N ASP A 147 0.71 14.30 14.78
CA ASP A 147 0.73 12.92 14.25
C ASP A 147 0.81 12.90 12.71
N ALA A 148 0.16 13.85 12.04
CA ALA A 148 0.29 14.00 10.59
C ALA A 148 1.72 14.40 10.19
N GLU A 149 2.37 15.26 10.97
CA GLU A 149 3.72 15.77 10.69
C GLU A 149 4.79 14.66 10.70
N ARG A 150 4.69 13.71 11.63
CA ARG A 150 5.61 12.56 11.68
C ARG A 150 5.45 11.57 10.53
N ARG A 151 4.38 11.66 9.73
CA ARG A 151 4.14 10.75 8.59
C ARG A 151 5.01 11.18 7.41
N ASP A 152 5.31 10.23 6.53
CA ASP A 152 6.31 10.41 5.48
C ASP A 152 5.82 11.32 4.34
N LEU A 153 4.67 10.99 3.75
CA LEU A 153 4.14 11.63 2.56
C LEU A 153 2.82 12.34 2.82
N THR A 154 2.58 13.45 2.14
CA THR A 154 1.35 14.29 2.27
C THR A 154 0.08 13.47 2.01
N ILE A 155 0.10 12.65 0.96
CA ILE A 155 -0.99 11.73 0.61
C ILE A 155 -1.30 10.67 1.68
N ASN A 156 -0.37 10.43 2.61
CA ASN A 156 -0.49 9.45 3.69
C ASN A 156 -0.60 10.12 5.07
N SER A 157 -0.68 11.45 5.14
CA SER A 157 -0.76 12.22 6.38
C SER A 157 -2.16 12.70 6.74
N MET A 158 -3.18 12.26 5.99
CA MET A 158 -4.57 12.64 6.20
C MET A 158 -5.31 11.70 7.15
N PHE A 159 -6.38 12.20 7.74
CA PHE A 159 -7.34 11.43 8.53
C PHE A 159 -8.76 11.62 8.01
N LEU A 160 -9.61 10.63 8.22
CA LEU A 160 -11.02 10.68 7.82
C LEU A 160 -11.90 10.34 9.02
N GLY A 161 -12.80 11.28 9.36
CA GLY A 161 -13.86 11.04 10.34
C GLY A 161 -14.91 10.08 9.79
N PHE A 162 -15.59 9.35 10.68
CA PHE A 162 -16.65 8.41 10.30
C PHE A 162 -17.90 9.11 9.74
N ASP A 163 -17.99 10.43 9.87
CA ASP A 163 -19.00 11.25 9.20
C ASP A 163 -18.60 11.67 7.78
N GLY A 164 -17.41 11.27 7.30
CA GLY A 164 -16.86 11.64 6.00
C GLY A 164 -16.04 12.94 6.00
N THR A 165 -15.82 13.58 7.15
CA THR A 165 -15.00 14.80 7.23
C THR A 165 -13.52 14.46 7.05
N LEU A 166 -12.86 15.10 6.08
CA LEU A 166 -11.43 14.95 5.83
C LEU A 166 -10.62 15.95 6.67
N PHE A 167 -9.60 15.46 7.36
CA PHE A 167 -8.62 16.27 8.07
C PHE A 167 -7.29 16.19 7.32
N ASP A 168 -6.92 17.29 6.67
CA ASP A 168 -5.70 17.43 5.88
C ASP A 168 -4.92 18.66 6.33
N TYR A 169 -3.73 18.44 6.87
CA TYR A 169 -2.86 19.49 7.42
C TYR A 169 -1.71 19.87 6.47
N PHE A 170 -1.46 19.06 5.44
CA PHE A 170 -0.27 19.15 4.59
C PHE A 170 -0.59 19.07 3.10
N ASN A 171 -1.81 19.47 2.72
CA ASN A 171 -2.26 19.54 1.32
C ASN A 171 -2.24 18.18 0.58
N GLY A 172 -2.42 17.09 1.33
CA GLY A 172 -2.45 15.72 0.80
C GLY A 172 -3.60 15.46 -0.17
N TYR A 173 -4.75 16.11 -0.02
CA TYR A 173 -5.88 15.95 -0.94
C TYR A 173 -5.56 16.50 -2.33
N GLU A 174 -5.01 17.71 -2.40
CA GLU A 174 -4.62 18.34 -3.66
C GLU A 174 -3.41 17.64 -4.28
N ASP A 175 -2.42 17.22 -3.50
CA ASP A 175 -1.31 16.42 -4.01
C ASP A 175 -1.82 15.09 -4.59
N LEU A 176 -2.76 14.41 -3.91
CA LEU A 176 -3.35 13.17 -4.42
C LEU A 176 -4.10 13.40 -5.73
N LYS A 177 -4.89 14.47 -5.82
CA LYS A 177 -5.64 14.85 -7.04
C LYS A 177 -4.71 15.20 -8.20
N ASN A 178 -3.61 15.89 -7.93
CA ASN A 178 -2.59 16.28 -8.91
C ASN A 178 -1.52 15.20 -9.13
N LYS A 179 -1.69 14.00 -8.55
CA LYS A 179 -0.77 12.86 -8.64
C LYS A 179 0.67 13.19 -8.23
N LYS A 180 0.84 14.05 -7.23
CA LYS A 180 2.14 14.46 -6.69
C LYS A 180 2.51 13.62 -5.48
N ILE A 181 3.72 13.07 -5.49
CA ILE A 181 4.32 12.43 -4.32
C ILE A 181 5.28 13.40 -3.67
N ARG A 182 4.89 13.93 -2.51
CA ARG A 182 5.69 14.87 -1.73
C ARG A 182 5.82 14.42 -0.29
N PHE A 183 6.98 14.72 0.28
CA PHE A 183 7.23 14.52 1.69
C PHE A 183 6.50 15.57 2.52
N VAL A 184 6.11 15.21 3.74
CA VAL A 184 5.72 16.20 4.74
C VAL A 184 7.00 16.90 5.23
N GLY A 185 7.13 18.19 4.95
CA GLY A 185 8.38 18.93 5.20
C GLY A 185 9.45 18.67 4.12
N GLN A 186 10.73 18.76 4.48
CA GLN A 186 11.85 18.66 3.52
C GLN A 186 12.23 17.21 3.20
N ALA A 187 12.24 16.85 1.91
CA ALA A 187 12.53 15.49 1.44
C ALA A 187 13.85 14.92 2.01
N LYS A 188 14.93 15.70 2.00
CA LYS A 188 16.24 15.30 2.52
C LYS A 188 16.19 14.91 3.99
N GLN A 189 15.60 15.75 4.85
CA GLN A 189 15.46 15.47 6.27
C GLN A 189 14.61 14.20 6.50
N ARG A 190 13.48 14.09 5.80
CA ARG A 190 12.61 12.91 5.95
C ARG A 190 13.29 11.64 5.47
N ILE A 191 14.09 11.68 4.41
CA ILE A 191 14.85 10.50 3.96
C ILE A 191 15.92 10.10 4.99
N GLN A 192 16.61 11.07 5.60
CA GLN A 192 17.65 10.80 6.60
C GLN A 192 17.10 10.19 7.91
N GLU A 193 15.85 10.52 8.28
CA GLU A 193 15.16 9.88 9.42
C GLU A 193 14.91 8.37 9.20
N ASP A 194 14.60 7.96 7.96
CA ASP A 194 14.46 6.55 7.58
C ASP A 194 14.68 6.38 6.08
N TYR A 195 15.85 5.90 5.69
CA TYR A 195 16.23 5.73 4.27
C TYR A 195 15.28 4.80 3.51
N LEU A 196 14.50 3.93 4.18
CA LEU A 196 13.46 3.12 3.53
C LEU A 196 12.40 3.98 2.82
N ARG A 197 12.25 5.25 3.22
CA ARG A 197 11.34 6.20 2.56
C ARG A 197 11.69 6.46 1.09
N ILE A 198 12.93 6.22 0.66
CA ILE A 198 13.31 6.22 -0.76
C ILE A 198 12.49 5.18 -1.54
N LEU A 199 12.41 3.95 -1.05
CA LEU A 199 11.63 2.89 -1.71
C LEU A 199 10.13 3.15 -1.62
N ARG A 200 9.68 3.75 -0.51
CA ARG A 200 8.27 4.14 -0.35
C ARG A 200 7.87 5.23 -1.34
N TYR A 201 8.75 6.18 -1.64
CA TYR A 201 8.55 7.16 -2.71
C TYR A 201 8.25 6.47 -4.04
N PHE A 202 9.14 5.55 -4.49
CA PHE A 202 8.94 4.81 -5.74
C PHE A 202 7.63 4.01 -5.73
N ARG A 203 7.35 3.28 -4.65
CA ARG A 203 6.11 2.49 -4.51
C ARG A 203 4.87 3.36 -4.68
N PHE A 204 4.82 4.49 -3.98
CA PHE A 204 3.63 5.34 -4.01
C PHE A 204 3.51 6.14 -5.30
N TYR A 205 4.64 6.49 -5.93
CA TYR A 205 4.65 7.04 -7.28
C TYR A 205 3.96 6.09 -8.25
N GLY A 206 4.40 4.82 -8.30
CA GLY A 206 3.75 3.79 -9.12
C GLY A 206 2.27 3.58 -8.79
N ARG A 207 1.87 3.78 -7.54
CA ARG A 207 0.48 3.57 -7.11
C ARG A 207 -0.49 4.65 -7.57
N ILE A 208 -0.09 5.92 -7.59
CA ILE A 208 -1.04 7.03 -7.84
C ILE A 208 -0.88 7.69 -9.20
N VAL A 209 0.32 7.67 -9.78
CA VAL A 209 0.62 8.40 -11.02
C VAL A 209 0.01 7.66 -12.20
N ASP A 210 -0.65 8.39 -13.11
CA ASP A 210 -1.25 7.77 -14.30
C ASP A 210 -0.23 7.68 -15.44
N LYS A 211 0.54 8.75 -15.67
CA LYS A 211 1.61 8.82 -16.68
C LYS A 211 2.95 9.19 -16.03
N PRO A 212 3.92 8.28 -15.98
CA PRO A 212 5.25 8.54 -15.41
C PRO A 212 6.05 9.61 -16.18
N GLY A 213 7.00 10.23 -15.49
CA GLY A 213 8.03 11.10 -16.08
C GLY A 213 8.20 12.44 -15.37
N ASP A 214 7.15 12.93 -14.71
CA ASP A 214 7.22 14.15 -13.91
C ASP A 214 7.58 13.80 -12.46
N HIS A 215 8.71 14.31 -11.99
CA HIS A 215 9.24 14.14 -10.64
C HIS A 215 9.71 15.49 -10.12
N ASP A 216 9.55 15.72 -8.82
CA ASP A 216 10.12 16.89 -8.17
C ASP A 216 11.66 16.79 -8.15
N PRO A 217 12.41 17.71 -8.79
CA PRO A 217 13.87 17.65 -8.86
C PRO A 217 14.52 17.60 -7.48
N GLU A 218 14.01 18.36 -6.51
CA GLU A 218 14.55 18.37 -5.14
C GLU A 218 14.40 17.01 -4.47
N THR A 219 13.32 16.29 -4.77
CA THR A 219 13.11 14.94 -4.25
C THR A 219 14.05 13.93 -4.89
N LEU A 220 14.30 14.03 -6.20
CA LEU A 220 15.26 13.14 -6.88
C LEU A 220 16.69 13.39 -6.42
N GLU A 221 17.08 14.66 -6.24
CA GLU A 221 18.38 15.04 -5.66
C GLU A 221 18.53 14.45 -4.25
N ALA A 222 17.54 14.64 -3.39
CA ALA A 222 17.55 14.07 -2.04
C ALA A 222 17.65 12.54 -2.05
N ILE A 223 16.99 11.85 -2.99
CA ILE A 223 17.11 10.40 -3.15
C ILE A 223 18.53 10.01 -3.56
N ALA A 224 19.08 10.63 -4.61
CA ALA A 224 20.40 10.31 -5.13
C ALA A 224 21.50 10.53 -4.07
N GLU A 225 21.48 11.68 -3.38
CA GLU A 225 22.47 12.01 -2.35
C GLU A 225 22.44 11.05 -1.16
N ASN A 226 21.27 10.48 -0.85
CA ASN A 226 21.05 9.66 0.34
C ASN A 226 20.86 8.16 0.03
N ALA A 227 20.99 7.74 -1.24
CA ALA A 227 20.82 6.35 -1.67
C ALA A 227 21.70 5.37 -0.88
N LYS A 228 22.94 5.76 -0.59
CA LYS A 228 23.90 4.98 0.21
C LYS A 228 23.37 4.60 1.61
N GLY A 229 22.50 5.42 2.20
CA GLY A 229 21.90 5.14 3.50
C GLY A 229 21.05 3.85 3.51
N LEU A 230 20.53 3.42 2.36
CA LEU A 230 19.84 2.13 2.23
C LEU A 230 20.73 0.92 2.56
N ALA A 231 22.06 1.05 2.48
CA ALA A 231 22.98 0.00 2.91
C ALA A 231 22.86 -0.32 4.40
N GLY A 232 22.42 0.65 5.23
CA GLY A 232 22.15 0.46 6.65
C GLY A 232 20.78 -0.14 6.97
N ILE A 233 19.87 -0.24 5.99
CA ILE A 233 18.53 -0.78 6.19
C ILE A 233 18.53 -2.30 6.03
N SER A 234 17.81 -2.97 6.95
CA SER A 234 17.67 -4.43 6.94
C SER A 234 17.10 -4.95 5.61
N GLY A 235 17.61 -6.09 5.15
CA GLY A 235 17.23 -6.70 3.89
C GLY A 235 15.74 -7.01 3.81
N GLU A 236 15.15 -7.47 4.90
CA GLU A 236 13.73 -7.83 4.97
C GLU A 236 12.83 -6.62 4.75
N ARG A 237 13.18 -5.46 5.33
CA ARG A 237 12.43 -4.21 5.15
C ARG A 237 12.48 -3.73 3.70
N ILE A 238 13.66 -3.78 3.10
CA ILE A 238 13.85 -3.45 1.68
C ILE A 238 13.04 -4.40 0.81
N TRP A 239 13.10 -5.71 1.08
CA TRP A 239 12.42 -6.71 0.27
C TRP A 239 10.89 -6.55 0.29
N VAL A 240 10.31 -6.19 1.44
CA VAL A 240 8.87 -5.90 1.55
C VAL A 240 8.46 -4.73 0.64
N GLU A 241 9.25 -3.65 0.59
CA GLU A 241 8.94 -2.51 -0.28
C GLU A 241 9.23 -2.82 -1.76
N LEU A 242 10.36 -3.47 -2.06
CA LEU A 242 10.73 -3.85 -3.42
C LEU A 242 9.70 -4.80 -4.05
N LYS A 243 9.18 -5.77 -3.30
CA LYS A 243 8.09 -6.64 -3.80
C LYS A 243 6.86 -5.86 -4.22
N LYS A 244 6.47 -4.84 -3.44
CA LYS A 244 5.31 -3.99 -3.75
C LYS A 244 5.55 -3.12 -4.98
N ILE A 245 6.78 -2.68 -5.21
CA ILE A 245 7.17 -1.99 -6.45
C ILE A 245 7.09 -2.94 -7.64
N LEU A 246 7.63 -4.17 -7.51
CA LEU A 246 7.72 -5.14 -8.60
C LEU A 246 6.36 -5.63 -9.13
N VAL A 247 5.35 -5.67 -8.27
CA VAL A 247 3.97 -6.07 -8.65
C VAL A 247 3.03 -4.88 -8.80
N GLY A 248 3.54 -3.66 -8.61
CA GLY A 248 2.79 -2.43 -8.76
C GLY A 248 2.76 -1.92 -10.21
N ASN A 249 1.99 -0.87 -10.45
CA ASN A 249 1.97 -0.21 -11.74
C ASN A 249 3.30 0.51 -12.00
N HIS A 250 3.60 0.76 -13.29
CA HIS A 250 4.77 1.53 -13.73
C HIS A 250 6.11 0.95 -13.29
N VAL A 251 6.18 -0.35 -12.99
CA VAL A 251 7.40 -1.03 -12.55
C VAL A 251 8.57 -0.82 -13.51
N ASN A 252 8.29 -0.73 -14.81
CA ASN A 252 9.31 -0.48 -15.82
C ASN A 252 10.05 0.84 -15.56
N HIS A 253 9.30 1.95 -15.52
CA HIS A 253 9.80 3.29 -15.19
C HIS A 253 10.53 3.33 -13.86
N LEU A 254 9.96 2.72 -12.81
CA LEU A 254 10.52 2.77 -11.47
C LEU A 254 11.85 2.02 -11.34
N ILE A 255 12.00 0.88 -12.01
CA ILE A 255 13.28 0.14 -11.98
C ILE A 255 14.35 0.93 -12.74
N HIS A 256 14.05 1.51 -13.92
CA HIS A 256 14.99 2.39 -14.60
C HIS A 256 15.44 3.55 -13.70
N LEU A 257 14.49 4.24 -13.05
CA LEU A 257 14.81 5.34 -12.15
C LEU A 257 15.64 4.90 -10.92
N ILE A 258 15.43 3.67 -10.42
CA ILE A 258 16.25 3.07 -9.35
C ILE A 258 17.71 2.85 -9.80
N TYR A 259 17.94 2.51 -11.07
CA TYR A 259 19.30 2.41 -11.62
C TYR A 259 19.90 3.79 -11.91
N ASP A 260 19.12 4.71 -12.49
CA ASP A 260 19.57 6.06 -12.83
C ASP A 260 20.02 6.86 -11.60
N LEU A 261 19.39 6.62 -10.44
CA LEU A 261 19.72 7.27 -9.16
C LEU A 261 20.70 6.44 -8.29
N ASP A 262 21.33 5.40 -8.85
CA ASP A 262 22.26 4.48 -8.16
C ASP A 262 21.68 3.80 -6.89
N VAL A 263 20.35 3.76 -6.77
CA VAL A 263 19.69 3.10 -5.63
C VAL A 263 19.89 1.58 -5.69
N ALA A 264 19.92 1.01 -6.91
CA ALA A 264 20.09 -0.42 -7.18
C ALA A 264 21.25 -1.05 -6.40
N SER A 265 22.39 -0.35 -6.35
CA SER A 265 23.64 -0.78 -5.71
C SER A 265 23.50 -1.07 -4.21
N TYR A 266 22.56 -0.43 -3.52
CA TYR A 266 22.40 -0.53 -2.05
C TYR A 266 21.30 -1.49 -1.61
N ILE A 267 20.44 -1.92 -2.55
CA ILE A 267 19.28 -2.78 -2.29
C ILE A 267 19.46 -4.21 -2.83
N GLY A 268 20.69 -4.59 -3.21
CA GLY A 268 21.03 -5.96 -3.59
C GLY A 268 20.80 -6.30 -5.06
N LEU A 269 20.54 -5.31 -5.90
CA LEU A 269 20.45 -5.49 -7.35
C LEU A 269 21.85 -5.45 -7.97
N PRO A 270 22.10 -6.21 -9.06
CA PRO A 270 23.40 -6.18 -9.72
C PRO A 270 23.60 -4.85 -10.46
N ALA A 271 24.74 -4.19 -10.23
CA ALA A 271 25.06 -2.93 -10.91
C ALA A 271 25.05 -3.04 -12.45
N ASN A 272 25.49 -4.18 -12.99
CA ASN A 272 25.52 -4.45 -14.43
C ASN A 272 24.35 -5.35 -14.87
N ALA A 273 23.12 -4.97 -14.53
CA ALA A 273 21.91 -5.66 -14.99
C ALA A 273 21.68 -5.53 -16.50
N SER A 274 20.84 -6.41 -17.05
CA SER A 274 20.36 -6.31 -18.44
C SER A 274 19.03 -5.58 -18.48
N LEU A 275 19.06 -4.25 -18.58
CA LEU A 275 17.81 -3.44 -18.63
C LEU A 275 16.98 -3.72 -19.89
N GLU A 276 17.61 -4.08 -21.01
CA GLU A 276 16.92 -4.51 -22.23
C GLU A 276 16.07 -5.78 -22.00
N GLU A 277 16.63 -6.77 -21.28
CA GLU A 277 15.90 -7.99 -20.93
C GLU A 277 14.76 -7.67 -19.95
N PHE A 278 14.99 -6.77 -19.01
CA PHE A 278 13.95 -6.29 -18.10
C PHE A 278 12.81 -5.58 -18.85
N ASP A 279 13.11 -4.75 -19.85
CA ASP A 279 12.10 -4.11 -20.70
C ASP A 279 11.24 -5.12 -21.45
N LYS A 280 11.87 -6.14 -22.02
CA LYS A 280 11.16 -7.24 -22.68
C LYS A 280 10.29 -8.03 -21.70
N VAL A 281 10.84 -8.45 -20.58
CA VAL A 281 10.14 -9.30 -19.60
C VAL A 281 9.02 -8.52 -18.91
N SER A 282 9.22 -7.23 -18.61
CA SER A 282 8.18 -6.39 -18.02
C SER A 282 6.94 -6.29 -18.91
N LYS A 283 7.11 -6.22 -20.24
CA LYS A 283 6.01 -6.33 -21.22
C LYS A 283 5.41 -7.73 -21.26
N ASN A 284 6.25 -8.77 -21.25
CA ASN A 284 5.79 -10.17 -21.27
C ASN A 284 4.92 -10.55 -20.07
N VAL A 285 5.08 -9.92 -18.91
CA VAL A 285 4.33 -10.27 -17.71
C VAL A 285 3.13 -9.35 -17.44
N GLU A 286 2.97 -8.28 -18.23
CA GLU A 286 1.95 -7.26 -18.04
C GLU A 286 0.54 -7.88 -18.12
N GLY A 287 -0.26 -7.71 -17.06
CA GLY A 287 -1.61 -8.28 -16.97
C GLY A 287 -1.68 -9.76 -16.55
N PHE A 288 -0.55 -10.43 -16.30
CA PHE A 288 -0.51 -11.88 -15.93
C PHE A 288 -0.09 -12.14 -14.48
N SER A 289 -0.12 -11.12 -13.62
CA SER A 289 0.16 -11.21 -12.17
C SER A 289 1.45 -12.00 -11.87
N PRO A 290 2.63 -11.50 -12.30
CA PRO A 290 3.89 -12.17 -12.02
C PRO A 290 4.18 -12.22 -10.51
N LYS A 291 4.86 -13.27 -10.05
CA LYS A 291 5.55 -13.20 -8.76
C LYS A 291 6.68 -12.17 -8.85
N PRO A 292 7.02 -11.44 -7.77
CA PRO A 292 8.06 -10.41 -7.79
C PRO A 292 9.40 -10.91 -8.34
N MET A 293 9.80 -12.13 -7.94
CA MET A 293 11.05 -12.74 -8.39
C MET A 293 11.08 -13.03 -9.90
N THR A 294 9.92 -13.28 -10.53
CA THR A 294 9.82 -13.56 -11.96
C THR A 294 10.29 -12.38 -12.78
N LEU A 295 9.80 -11.19 -12.46
CA LEU A 295 10.25 -9.97 -13.11
C LEU A 295 11.69 -9.64 -12.72
N LEU A 296 12.05 -9.79 -11.44
CA LEU A 296 13.39 -9.47 -10.95
C LEU A 296 14.49 -10.34 -11.59
N ALA A 297 14.19 -11.59 -11.93
CA ALA A 297 15.12 -12.50 -12.59
C ALA A 297 15.63 -12.01 -13.95
N SER A 298 14.91 -11.10 -14.61
CA SER A 298 15.35 -10.48 -15.87
C SER A 298 16.60 -9.59 -15.69
N LEU A 299 16.80 -9.04 -14.49
CA LEU A 299 17.98 -8.25 -14.15
C LEU A 299 19.23 -9.12 -13.90
N PHE A 300 19.06 -10.42 -13.66
CA PHE A 300 20.15 -11.34 -13.37
C PHE A 300 20.74 -11.92 -14.64
N LYS A 301 22.08 -11.95 -14.72
CA LYS A 301 22.81 -12.58 -15.84
C LYS A 301 23.10 -14.04 -15.54
N VAL A 302 23.45 -14.33 -14.28
CA VAL A 302 23.86 -15.66 -13.81
C VAL A 302 23.20 -16.01 -12.47
N GLN A 303 23.23 -17.28 -12.09
CA GLN A 303 22.63 -17.76 -10.83
C GLN A 303 23.26 -17.14 -9.58
N ASP A 304 24.53 -16.73 -9.65
CA ASP A 304 25.23 -16.05 -8.56
C ASP A 304 24.57 -14.71 -8.18
N ASP A 305 23.92 -14.03 -9.13
CA ASP A 305 23.21 -12.78 -8.83
C ASP A 305 22.01 -13.03 -7.90
N VAL A 306 21.32 -14.17 -8.06
CA VAL A 306 20.25 -14.61 -7.15
C VAL A 306 20.81 -14.89 -5.76
N THR A 307 21.97 -15.54 -5.67
CA THR A 307 22.63 -15.82 -4.39
C THR A 307 23.08 -14.53 -3.69
N LYS A 308 23.61 -13.54 -4.43
CA LYS A 308 23.96 -12.22 -3.89
C LYS A 308 22.75 -11.45 -3.39
N LEU A 309 21.64 -11.48 -4.14
CA LEU A 309 20.38 -10.89 -3.72
C LEU A 309 19.89 -11.52 -2.40
N ASP A 310 19.89 -12.84 -2.31
CA ASP A 310 19.49 -13.58 -1.11
C ASP A 310 20.35 -13.21 0.11
N LEU A 311 21.68 -13.12 -0.08
CA LEU A 311 22.58 -12.68 0.98
C LEU A 311 22.25 -11.28 1.51
N ARG A 312 21.82 -10.36 0.64
CA ARG A 312 21.48 -8.97 0.99
C ARG A 312 20.07 -8.79 1.56
N LEU A 313 19.09 -9.50 1.00
CA LEU A 313 17.66 -9.28 1.25
C LEU A 313 17.00 -10.33 2.14
N LYS A 314 17.67 -11.47 2.39
CA LYS A 314 17.18 -12.58 3.21
C LYS A 314 15.82 -13.08 2.72
N ILE A 315 15.77 -13.46 1.45
CA ILE A 315 14.53 -13.87 0.78
C ILE A 315 14.10 -15.27 1.22
N ALA A 316 12.83 -15.62 0.99
CA ALA A 316 12.34 -16.96 1.29
C ALA A 316 12.99 -18.01 0.36
N LYS A 317 13.10 -19.26 0.83
CA LYS A 317 13.64 -20.37 0.04
C LYS A 317 12.90 -20.55 -1.29
N GLU A 318 11.58 -20.41 -1.28
CA GLU A 318 10.74 -20.48 -2.49
C GLU A 318 11.09 -19.36 -3.50
N GLU A 319 11.30 -18.13 -3.02
CA GLU A 319 11.69 -17.00 -3.85
C GLU A 319 13.07 -17.24 -4.47
N LYS A 320 14.04 -17.72 -3.68
CA LYS A 320 15.37 -18.08 -4.17
C LYS A 320 15.33 -19.17 -5.25
N ASN A 321 14.61 -20.25 -4.97
CA ASN A 321 14.49 -21.39 -5.88
C ASN A 321 13.83 -20.98 -7.21
N LEU A 322 12.83 -20.11 -7.16
CA LEU A 322 12.20 -19.55 -8.35
C LEU A 322 13.20 -18.73 -9.19
N GLY A 323 13.98 -17.84 -8.54
CA GLY A 323 15.01 -17.05 -9.23
C GLY A 323 16.06 -17.93 -9.91
N LEU A 324 16.57 -18.93 -9.19
CA LEU A 324 17.53 -19.90 -9.73
C LEU A 324 16.94 -20.69 -10.91
N PHE A 325 15.68 -21.13 -10.79
CA PHE A 325 15.00 -21.87 -11.84
C PHE A 325 14.84 -21.05 -13.12
N ILE A 326 14.39 -19.79 -13.02
CA ILE A 326 14.21 -18.94 -14.21
C ILE A 326 15.56 -18.64 -14.86
N VAL A 327 16.56 -18.22 -14.09
CA VAL A 327 17.88 -17.87 -14.65
C VAL A 327 18.53 -19.08 -15.32
N LYS A 328 18.36 -20.29 -14.76
CA LYS A 328 18.85 -21.54 -15.34
C LYS A 328 18.14 -21.90 -16.64
N ASN A 329 16.80 -21.83 -16.67
CA ASN A 329 16.02 -22.49 -17.71
C ASN A 329 15.48 -21.55 -18.78
N ARG A 330 15.54 -20.21 -18.61
CA ARG A 330 14.91 -19.24 -19.52
C ARG A 330 15.33 -19.31 -20.99
N LYS A 331 16.50 -19.88 -21.29
CA LYS A 331 17.02 -20.03 -22.65
C LYS A 331 16.80 -21.43 -23.23
N ASP A 332 16.82 -22.46 -22.39
CA ASP A 332 16.87 -23.86 -22.84
C ASP A 332 15.50 -24.54 -22.74
N LEU A 333 14.70 -24.21 -21.71
CA LEU A 333 13.35 -24.70 -21.55
C LEU A 333 12.37 -23.78 -22.29
N ILE A 334 12.28 -24.00 -23.59
CA ILE A 334 11.39 -23.27 -24.51
C ILE A 334 10.37 -24.19 -25.13
N LYS A 335 9.33 -23.62 -25.76
CA LYS A 335 8.30 -24.40 -26.46
C LYS A 335 8.93 -25.24 -27.58
N ALA A 336 8.39 -26.44 -27.78
CA ALA A 336 8.80 -27.25 -28.91
C ALA A 336 8.36 -26.58 -30.21
N ALA A 337 9.32 -26.28 -31.09
CA ALA A 337 9.04 -25.68 -32.40
C ALA A 337 8.49 -26.75 -33.35
N ASP A 338 7.50 -26.37 -34.17
CA ASP A 338 6.95 -27.19 -35.26
C ASP A 338 6.42 -28.57 -34.85
N THR A 339 5.89 -28.69 -33.62
CA THR A 339 5.25 -29.92 -33.12
C THR A 339 3.77 -29.70 -32.80
N SER A 340 3.01 -30.80 -32.73
CA SER A 340 1.62 -30.79 -32.25
C SER A 340 1.51 -30.60 -30.73
N GLU A 341 2.64 -30.62 -29.99
CA GLU A 341 2.67 -30.51 -28.53
C GLU A 341 3.71 -29.47 -28.07
N PRO A 342 3.47 -28.16 -28.28
CA PRO A 342 4.41 -27.10 -27.90
C PRO A 342 4.72 -27.08 -26.39
N LEU A 343 3.79 -27.61 -25.58
CA LEU A 343 3.87 -27.64 -24.12
C LEU A 343 4.75 -28.77 -23.57
N LYS A 344 5.10 -29.75 -24.41
CA LYS A 344 5.75 -30.99 -23.99
C LYS A 344 7.05 -30.79 -23.19
N PRO A 345 7.99 -29.90 -23.58
CA PRO A 345 9.22 -29.69 -22.81
C PRO A 345 8.94 -29.25 -21.36
N TYR A 346 7.90 -28.42 -21.17
CA TYR A 346 7.49 -27.95 -19.86
C TYR A 346 6.82 -29.05 -19.04
N GLN A 347 6.00 -29.90 -19.67
CA GLN A 347 5.37 -31.07 -19.03
C GLN A 347 6.43 -32.08 -18.58
N ASP A 348 7.38 -32.40 -19.46
CA ASP A 348 8.51 -33.30 -19.16
C ASP A 348 9.30 -32.76 -17.95
N CYS A 349 9.60 -31.45 -17.92
CA CYS A 349 10.26 -30.81 -16.78
C CYS A 349 9.51 -30.98 -15.45
N ILE A 350 8.18 -30.86 -15.46
CA ILE A 350 7.35 -31.05 -14.26
C ILE A 350 7.38 -32.51 -13.80
N ILE A 351 7.16 -33.44 -14.73
CA ILE A 351 7.10 -34.88 -14.45
C ILE A 351 8.43 -35.39 -13.90
N ASP A 352 9.56 -34.96 -14.50
CA ASP A 352 10.89 -35.43 -14.13
C ASP A 352 11.37 -34.86 -12.80
N SER A 353 10.99 -33.62 -12.46
CA SER A 353 11.43 -32.98 -11.22
C SER A 353 10.89 -33.67 -9.97
N ARG A 354 9.64 -34.19 -10.02
CA ARG A 354 8.87 -34.71 -8.87
C ARG A 354 8.75 -33.73 -7.70
N GLU A 355 8.97 -32.43 -7.93
CA GLU A 355 8.86 -31.41 -6.90
C GLU A 355 7.42 -30.82 -6.92
N PRO A 356 6.76 -30.69 -5.76
CA PRO A 356 5.36 -30.23 -5.70
C PRO A 356 5.17 -28.79 -6.21
N ASP A 357 6.23 -27.99 -6.24
CA ASP A 357 6.24 -26.59 -6.70
C ASP A 357 6.69 -26.42 -8.17
N ALA A 358 6.96 -27.52 -8.89
CA ALA A 358 7.46 -27.48 -10.27
C ALA A 358 6.50 -26.78 -11.23
N THR A 359 5.20 -27.09 -11.15
CA THR A 359 4.16 -26.42 -11.95
C THR A 359 4.14 -24.91 -11.72
N THR A 360 4.32 -24.47 -10.47
CA THR A 360 4.36 -23.04 -10.15
C THR A 360 5.56 -22.36 -10.81
N ARG A 361 6.75 -22.97 -10.75
CA ARG A 361 7.96 -22.43 -11.37
C ARG A 361 7.87 -22.38 -12.90
N VAL A 362 7.30 -23.42 -13.52
CA VAL A 362 7.06 -23.46 -14.97
C VAL A 362 6.05 -22.40 -15.41
N CYS A 363 4.94 -22.22 -14.69
CA CYS A 363 3.99 -21.14 -14.97
C CYS A 363 4.64 -19.76 -14.91
N GLU A 364 5.50 -19.50 -13.93
CA GLU A 364 6.23 -18.23 -13.85
C GLU A 364 7.27 -18.09 -14.97
N LEU A 365 7.89 -19.18 -15.42
CA LEU A 365 8.79 -19.15 -16.58
C LEU A 365 8.02 -18.84 -17.88
N LEU A 366 6.83 -19.40 -18.08
CA LEU A 366 5.97 -19.09 -19.23
C LEU A 366 5.57 -17.62 -19.25
N LYS A 367 5.25 -17.03 -18.07
CA LYS A 367 5.03 -15.58 -17.93
C LYS A 367 6.28 -14.79 -18.32
N TYR A 368 7.45 -15.17 -17.82
CA TYR A 368 8.73 -14.53 -18.17
C TYR A 368 8.97 -14.51 -19.69
N GLN A 369 8.67 -15.63 -20.35
CA GLN A 369 8.89 -15.81 -21.79
C GLN A 369 7.82 -15.13 -22.67
N GLY A 370 6.69 -14.71 -22.11
CA GLY A 370 5.57 -14.13 -22.86
C GLY A 370 4.70 -15.17 -23.58
N GLU A 371 4.75 -16.44 -23.14
CA GLU A 371 4.02 -17.54 -23.76
C GLU A 371 2.59 -17.66 -23.20
N HIS A 372 1.78 -16.62 -23.42
CA HIS A 372 0.46 -16.45 -22.78
C HIS A 372 -0.55 -17.56 -23.11
N CYS A 373 -0.54 -18.07 -24.34
CA CYS A 373 -1.42 -19.17 -24.76
C CYS A 373 -1.10 -20.45 -23.96
N LEU A 374 0.19 -20.77 -23.85
CA LEU A 374 0.68 -21.95 -23.15
C LEU A 374 0.52 -21.83 -21.63
N LEU A 375 0.60 -20.62 -21.07
CA LEU A 375 0.37 -20.39 -19.65
C LEU A 375 -1.02 -20.88 -19.21
N LYS A 376 -2.06 -20.58 -20.00
CA LYS A 376 -3.43 -20.98 -19.67
C LYS A 376 -3.60 -22.50 -19.75
N GLU A 377 -3.02 -23.13 -20.75
CA GLU A 377 -3.02 -24.59 -20.91
C GLU A 377 -2.29 -25.27 -19.74
N MET A 378 -1.11 -24.77 -19.36
CA MET A 378 -0.32 -25.30 -18.25
C MET A 378 -1.05 -25.18 -16.90
N GLN A 379 -1.74 -24.06 -16.66
CA GLN A 379 -2.51 -23.86 -15.42
C GLN A 379 -3.70 -24.82 -15.27
N GLN A 380 -4.23 -25.31 -16.39
CA GLN A 380 -5.35 -26.26 -16.42
C GLN A 380 -4.89 -27.72 -16.50
N TRP A 381 -3.63 -27.95 -16.85
CA TRP A 381 -3.06 -29.27 -17.01
C TRP A 381 -2.90 -29.97 -15.66
N SER A 382 -3.47 -31.16 -15.55
CA SER A 382 -3.28 -32.06 -14.41
C SER A 382 -2.22 -33.09 -14.75
N ILE A 383 -1.26 -33.31 -13.85
CA ILE A 383 -0.20 -34.29 -14.04
C ILE A 383 -0.85 -35.68 -14.14
N PRO A 384 -0.80 -36.36 -15.30
CA PRO A 384 -1.44 -37.65 -15.45
C PRO A 384 -0.62 -38.72 -14.71
N PRO A 385 -1.26 -39.63 -13.94
CA PRO A 385 -0.59 -40.83 -13.49
C PRO A 385 -0.25 -41.70 -14.71
N PHE A 386 0.83 -42.48 -14.63
CA PHE A 386 1.10 -43.47 -15.67
C PHE A 386 -0.07 -44.46 -15.76
N PRO A 387 -0.74 -44.59 -16.92
CA PRO A 387 -2.07 -45.22 -17.00
C PRO A 387 -2.04 -46.76 -16.96
N ALA A 388 -0.85 -47.38 -16.89
CA ALA A 388 -0.70 -48.83 -16.81
C ALA A 388 -0.13 -49.25 -15.45
N SER A 389 -0.87 -50.06 -14.70
CA SER A 389 -0.38 -50.77 -13.53
C SER A 389 -0.03 -52.20 -13.91
N LEU A 390 1.18 -52.66 -13.55
CA LEU A 390 1.52 -54.08 -13.56
C LEU A 390 0.69 -54.78 -12.47
N PHE A 391 -0.50 -55.28 -12.81
CA PHE A 391 -1.15 -56.31 -12.01
C PHE A 391 -0.39 -57.62 -12.27
N LEU A 392 0.47 -58.00 -11.33
CA LEU A 392 1.06 -59.34 -11.22
C LEU A 392 0.36 -60.12 -10.11
#